data_AF-A0A7Y1XBY6-F1
#
_entry.id   AF-A0A7Y1XBY6-F1
#
_cell.length_a   1.000
_cell.length_b   1.000
_cell.length_c   1.000
_cell.angle_alpha   90.00
_cell.angle_beta   90.00
_cell.angle_gamma   90.00
#
_symmetry.space_group_name_H-M   'P 1'
#
loop_
_entity.id
_entity.type
_entity.pdbx_description
1 polymer ?
#
loop_
_entity_poly.entity_id
_entity_poly.type
_entity_poly.pdbx_seq_one_letter_code
_entity_poly.pdbx_strand_id
1 'polypeptide(L)' 'PTVPDRRPMVGQHSQHKPLYILNGLGTRGVMIAPYVAEKLFNFIENGEPLDNEININRFTS' A
#
# COMPACT_ATOMS: atom_id res chain seq x y z
N PRO A 1 10.17 -6.47 3.86
CA PRO A 1 10.17 -6.00 5.27
C PRO A 1 8.76 -6.15 5.87
N THR A 2 8.66 -6.35 7.19
CA THR A 2 7.39 -6.61 7.91
C THR A 2 6.99 -5.39 8.75
N VAL A 3 5.71 -5.01 8.71
CA VAL A 3 5.13 -3.89 9.48
C VAL A 3 4.56 -4.43 10.80
N PRO A 4 4.50 -3.66 11.92
CA PRO A 4 4.04 -4.17 13.22
C PRO A 4 2.65 -4.81 13.21
N ASP A 5 1.74 -4.30 12.38
CA ASP A 5 0.38 -4.82 12.20
C ASP A 5 0.27 -5.95 11.15
N ARG A 6 1.42 -6.32 10.55
CA ARG A 6 1.58 -7.35 9.50
C ARG A 6 0.72 -7.10 8.26
N ARG A 7 0.33 -5.86 8.01
CA ARG A 7 -0.40 -5.45 6.82
C ARG A 7 0.51 -4.60 5.93
N PRO A 8 0.39 -4.74 4.60
CA PRO A 8 1.23 -3.98 3.68
C PRO A 8 0.93 -2.48 3.75
N MET A 9 1.91 -1.66 3.37
CA MET A 9 1.77 -0.21 3.26
C MET A 9 1.67 0.15 1.79
N VAL A 10 0.54 0.73 1.41
CA VAL A 10 0.16 0.98 0.03
C VAL A 10 -0.45 2.37 -0.07
N GLY A 11 -0.03 3.16 -1.05
CA GLY A 11 -0.65 4.45 -1.36
C GLY A 11 0.35 5.57 -1.62
N GLN A 12 -0.18 6.79 -1.74
CA GLN A 12 0.61 7.98 -2.05
C GLN A 12 1.31 8.53 -0.81
N HIS A 13 2.55 8.99 -0.97
CA HIS A 13 3.27 9.64 0.12
C HIS A 13 2.65 11.00 0.46
N SER A 14 2.32 11.25 1.73
CA SER A 14 1.58 12.44 2.18
C SER A 14 2.26 13.76 1.82
N GLN A 15 3.58 13.84 1.93
CA GLN A 15 4.37 15.05 1.61
C GLN A 15 4.84 15.10 0.14
N HIS A 16 4.92 13.95 -0.53
CA HIS A 16 5.56 13.83 -1.84
C HIS A 16 4.57 13.16 -2.81
N LYS A 17 3.67 13.95 -3.38
CA LYS A 17 2.62 13.47 -4.28
C LYS A 17 3.08 12.59 -5.47
N PRO A 18 4.23 12.81 -6.13
CA PRO A 18 4.65 11.90 -7.20
C PRO A 18 5.16 10.54 -6.69
N LEU A 19 5.31 10.35 -5.38
CA LEU A 19 5.83 9.13 -4.78
C LEU A 19 4.68 8.22 -4.30
N TYR A 20 4.78 6.96 -4.69
CA TYR A 20 3.88 5.89 -4.27
C TYR A 20 4.65 4.82 -3.52
N ILE A 21 4.00 4.22 -2.53
CA ILE A 21 4.58 3.23 -1.65
C ILE A 21 3.87 1.90 -1.89
N LEU A 22 4.67 0.85 -2.06
CA LEU A 22 4.28 -0.55 -2.01
C LEU A 22 5.34 -1.27 -1.19
N ASN A 23 5.08 -1.46 0.10
CA ASN A 23 6.05 -2.09 0.99
C ASN A 23 5.34 -2.87 2.11
N GLY A 24 6.12 -3.38 3.06
CA GLY A 24 5.53 -4.03 4.24
C GLY A 24 4.90 -5.39 3.98
N LEU A 25 5.21 -6.03 2.84
CA LEU A 25 4.55 -7.26 2.38
C LEU A 25 4.77 -8.49 3.29
N GLY A 26 5.77 -8.47 4.17
CA GLY A 26 6.06 -9.55 5.11
C GLY A 26 6.48 -10.88 4.45
N THR A 27 6.42 -11.97 5.23
CA THR A 27 6.86 -13.32 4.80
C THR A 27 5.96 -13.95 3.74
N ARG A 28 4.70 -13.50 3.64
CA ARG A 28 3.74 -13.94 2.62
C ARG A 28 3.70 -12.99 1.42
N GLY A 29 4.72 -12.15 1.25
CA GLY A 29 4.74 -11.10 0.24
C GLY A 29 4.52 -11.60 -1.17
N VAL A 30 5.07 -12.75 -1.55
CA VAL A 30 4.87 -13.35 -2.89
C VAL A 30 3.39 -13.65 -3.17
N MET A 31 2.63 -14.09 -2.15
CA MET A 31 1.20 -14.40 -2.33
C MET A 31 0.34 -13.15 -2.44
N ILE A 32 0.70 -12.07 -1.74
CA ILE A 32 -0.12 -10.84 -1.68
C ILE A 32 0.35 -9.75 -2.64
N ALA A 33 1.58 -9.80 -3.15
CA ALA A 33 2.16 -8.78 -4.00
C ALA A 33 1.33 -8.53 -5.28
N PRO A 34 0.82 -9.54 -6.01
CA PRO A 34 0.02 -9.29 -7.20
C PRO A 34 -1.26 -8.50 -6.88
N TYR A 35 -1.99 -8.93 -5.84
CA TYR A 35 -3.21 -8.25 -5.39
C TYR A 35 -2.95 -6.81 -4.96
N VAL A 36 -1.90 -6.58 -4.16
CA VAL A 36 -1.56 -5.23 -3.69
C VAL A 36 -1.08 -4.32 -4.82
N ALA A 37 -0.33 -4.87 -5.78
CA ALA A 37 0.14 -4.12 -6.95
C ALA A 37 -1.04 -3.70 -7.84
N GLU A 38 -2.02 -4.58 -8.06
CA GLU A 38 -3.25 -4.28 -8.79
C GLU A 38 -4.05 -3.17 -8.09
N LYS A 39 -4.21 -3.26 -6.76
CA LYS A 39 -4.87 -2.20 -5.97
C LYS A 39 -4.16 -0.87 -6.09
N LEU A 40 -2.82 -0.86 -6.03
CA LEU A 40 -2.06 0.38 -6.21
C LEU A 40 -2.19 0.94 -7.62
N PHE A 41 -2.15 0.09 -8.64
CA PHE A 41 -2.35 0.50 -10.03
C PHE A 41 -3.72 1.17 -10.24
N ASN A 42 -4.80 0.53 -9.78
CA ASN A 42 -6.14 1.10 -9.89
C ASN A 42 -6.29 2.41 -9.10
N PHE A 43 -5.63 2.52 -7.95
CA PHE A 43 -5.60 3.77 -7.17
C PHE A 43 -4.93 4.91 -7.96
N ILE A 44 -3.83 4.63 -8.66
CA ILE A 44 -3.08 5.63 -9.43
C ILE A 44 -3.83 6.02 -10.71
N GLU A 45 -4.23 5.03 -11.52
CA GLU A 45 -4.75 5.26 -12.87
C GLU A 45 -6.26 5.54 -12.88
N ASN A 46 -7.02 4.86 -12.03
CA ASN A 46 -8.49 4.91 -12.04
C ASN A 46 -9.07 5.69 -10.85
N GLY A 47 -8.24 6.12 -9.90
CA GLY A 47 -8.69 6.82 -8.69
C GLY A 47 -9.49 5.94 -7.73
N GLU A 48 -9.36 4.61 -7.80
CA GLU A 48 -10.06 3.70 -6.90
C GLU A 48 -9.52 3.81 -5.47
N PRO A 49 -10.38 3.90 -4.44
CA PRO A 49 -9.91 3.99 -3.07
C PRO A 49 -9.18 2.72 -2.63
N LEU A 50 -8.07 2.89 -1.90
CA LEU A 50 -7.37 1.79 -1.26
C LEU A 50 -8.11 1.32 0.00
N ASP A 51 -8.09 0.02 0.26
CA ASP A 51 -8.65 -0.54 1.48
C ASP A 51 -7.93 0.05 2.70
N ASN A 52 -8.70 0.46 3.71
CA ASN A 52 -8.16 1.05 4.94
C ASN A 52 -7.06 0.18 5.53
N GLU A 53 -7.19 -1.14 5.43
CA GLU A 53 -6.25 -2.15 5.92
C GLU A 53 -4.90 -2.21 5.20
N ILE A 54 -4.75 -1.62 4.02
CA ILE A 54 -3.48 -1.57 3.29
C ILE A 54 -3.00 -0.14 3.07
N ASN A 55 -3.88 0.83 3.29
CA ASN A 55 -3.58 2.24 3.10
C ASN A 55 -2.46 2.71 4.05
N ILE A 56 -1.49 3.44 3.49
CA ILE A 56 -0.37 4.02 4.25
C ILE A 56 -0.81 5.08 5.26
N ASN A 57 -1.96 5.72 5.04
CA ASN A 57 -2.49 6.77 5.91
C ASN A 57 -2.79 6.27 7.35
N ARG A 58 -2.78 4.95 7.57
CA ARG A 58 -2.85 4.35 8.91
C ARG A 58 -1.71 4.74 9.84
N PHE A 59 -0.58 5.19 9.29
CA PHE A 59 0.62 5.53 10.04
C PHE A 59 0.88 7.04 10.13
N THR A 60 0.03 7.87 9.54
CA THR A 60 0.20 9.34 9.50
C THR A 60 -0.64 10.08 10.55
N SER A 61 -0.81 9.50 11.75
CA SER A 61 -1.41 10.20 12.90
C SER A 61 -0.41 11.09 13.63
#